data_AF-A0A975GN35-F1
#
_entry.id   AF-A0A975GN35-F1
#
_cell.length_a   1.000
_cell.length_b   1.000
_cell.length_c   1.000
_cell.angle_alpha   90.00
_cell.angle_beta   90.00
_cell.angle_gamma   90.00
#
_symmetry.space_group_name_H-M   'P 1'
#
loop_
_entity.id
_entity.type
_entity.pdbx_description
1 polymer ?
#
loop_
_entity_poly.entity_id
_entity_poly.type
_entity_poly.pdbx_seq_one_letter_code
_entity_poly.pdbx_strand_id
1 'polypeptide(L)'
;MISIIESVISEFRQCFSRDAAFSWFSIVIFGLIIRFDHHGISSIVRWLMLDPACYDPMPRFFRAYSRESEELLKHWTRTAVSRYPLITFNGRPLLIGDGIKITKESSKTPGVKSLRQDSENSGKGEHIKGHHFGYVGLGGVLKLDLIRYLLN
;
A
#
# COMPACT_ATOMS: atom_id res chain seq x y z
N MET A 1 11.26 -1.66 18.04
CA MET A 1 10.76 -1.73 16.65
C MET A 1 9.56 -2.67 16.54
N ILE A 2 9.69 -3.95 16.93
CA ILE A 2 8.58 -4.93 16.90
C ILE A 2 7.39 -4.48 17.77
N SER A 3 7.65 -3.95 18.97
CA SER A 3 6.60 -3.42 19.85
C SER A 3 5.77 -2.28 19.25
N ILE A 4 6.39 -1.44 18.40
CA ILE A 4 5.69 -0.36 17.69
C ILE A 4 4.79 -0.96 16.61
N ILE A 5 5.32 -1.92 15.84
CA ILE A 5 4.56 -2.61 14.80
C ILE A 5 3.37 -3.35 15.41
N GLU A 6 3.58 -4.08 16.50
CA GLU A 6 2.53 -4.78 17.23
C GLU A 6 1.47 -3.80 17.74
N SER A 7 1.88 -2.69 18.36
CA SER A 7 0.97 -1.65 18.81
C SER A 7 0.11 -1.09 17.67
N VAL A 8 0.72 -0.79 16.52
CA VAL A 8 -0.01 -0.30 15.34
C VAL A 8 -0.96 -1.37 14.80
N ILE A 9 -0.49 -2.61 14.59
CA ILE A 9 -1.30 -3.71 14.06
C ILE A 9 -2.47 -4.02 15.00
N SER A 10 -2.29 -3.92 16.32
CA SER A 10 -3.35 -4.19 17.30
C SER A 10 -4.55 -3.25 17.16
N GLU A 11 -4.37 -2.01 16.72
CA GLU A 11 -5.47 -1.07 16.48
C GLU A 11 -6.42 -1.55 15.38
N PHE A 12 -5.88 -2.27 14.39
CA PHE A 12 -6.65 -2.82 13.30
C PHE A 12 -7.54 -3.99 13.71
N ARG A 13 -7.42 -4.54 14.93
CA ARG A 13 -8.25 -5.66 15.38
C ARG A 13 -9.74 -5.37 15.23
N GLN A 14 -10.17 -4.14 15.50
CA GLN A 14 -11.57 -3.73 15.37
C GLN A 14 -12.09 -3.73 13.92
N CYS A 15 -11.20 -3.72 12.93
CA CYS A 15 -11.56 -3.81 11.51
C CYS A 15 -11.87 -5.24 11.05
N PHE A 16 -11.76 -6.24 11.95
CA PHE A 16 -11.99 -7.64 11.61
C PHE A 16 -13.04 -8.26 12.55
N SER A 17 -14.08 -8.81 11.95
CA SER A 17 -15.09 -9.59 12.67
C SER A 17 -14.59 -10.98 13.10
N ARG A 18 -13.58 -11.51 12.41
CA ARG A 18 -13.03 -12.86 12.63
C ARG A 18 -11.56 -12.80 13.02
N ASP A 19 -11.22 -13.50 14.09
CA ASP A 19 -9.85 -13.58 14.61
C ASP A 19 -8.88 -14.13 13.58
N ALA A 20 -9.29 -15.19 12.86
CA ALA A 20 -8.49 -15.75 11.78
C ALA A 20 -8.17 -14.72 10.69
N ALA A 21 -9.12 -13.84 10.34
CA ALA A 21 -8.89 -12.80 9.33
C ALA A 21 -7.88 -11.75 9.83
N PHE A 22 -7.97 -11.36 11.11
CA PHE A 22 -6.99 -10.48 11.73
C PHE A 22 -5.59 -11.11 11.82
N SER A 23 -5.50 -12.40 12.13
CA SER A 23 -4.23 -13.13 12.12
C SER A 23 -3.61 -13.16 10.71
N TRP A 24 -4.40 -13.46 9.68
CA TRP A 24 -3.94 -13.40 8.29
C TRP A 24 -3.48 -11.99 7.89
N PHE A 25 -4.23 -10.96 8.27
CA PHE A 25 -3.82 -9.57 8.07
C PHE A 25 -2.47 -9.28 8.70
N SER A 26 -2.28 -9.66 9.97
CA SER A 26 -1.04 -9.46 10.71
C SER A 26 0.14 -10.16 10.03
N ILE A 27 -0.04 -11.44 9.66
CA ILE A 27 0.96 -12.23 8.91
C ILE A 27 1.33 -11.54 7.60
N VAL A 28 0.33 -11.06 6.85
CA VAL A 28 0.56 -10.35 5.58
C VAL A 28 1.37 -9.07 5.80
N ILE A 29 0.99 -8.23 6.78
CA ILE A 29 1.70 -6.98 7.07
C ILE A 29 3.15 -7.25 7.48
N PHE A 30 3.38 -8.20 8.41
CA PHE A 30 4.73 -8.59 8.80
C PHE A 30 5.53 -9.10 7.59
N GLY A 31 4.93 -9.98 6.78
CA GLY A 31 5.55 -10.49 5.56
C GLY A 31 5.93 -9.40 4.56
N LEU A 32 5.08 -8.38 4.39
CA LEU A 32 5.36 -7.24 3.53
C LEU A 32 6.49 -6.35 4.06
N ILE A 33 6.63 -6.22 5.38
CA ILE A 33 7.70 -5.44 6.03
C ILE A 33 9.05 -6.16 5.91
N ILE A 34 9.09 -7.48 6.09
CA ILE A 34 10.36 -8.23 6.18
C ILE A 34 10.87 -8.77 4.84
N ARG A 35 10.02 -8.92 3.82
CA ARG A 35 10.45 -9.51 2.56
C ARG A 35 11.42 -8.59 1.81
N PHE A 36 12.48 -9.16 1.25
CA PHE A 36 13.45 -8.43 0.43
C PHE A 36 13.38 -8.76 -1.06
N ASP A 37 12.38 -9.54 -1.48
CA ASP A 37 12.18 -9.96 -2.87
C ASP A 37 10.79 -9.57 -3.41
N HIS A 38 10.61 -9.71 -4.72
CA HIS A 38 9.42 -9.27 -5.43
C HIS A 38 8.56 -10.43 -5.98
N HIS A 39 8.60 -11.62 -5.36
CA HIS A 39 7.80 -12.80 -5.76
C HIS A 39 6.38 -12.85 -5.15
N GLY A 40 5.83 -11.71 -4.74
CA GLY A 40 4.43 -11.59 -4.31
C GLY A 40 4.11 -12.35 -3.02
N ILE A 41 3.05 -13.16 -3.03
CA ILE A 41 2.56 -13.92 -1.86
C ILE A 41 3.56 -15.02 -1.46
N SER A 42 4.22 -15.64 -2.43
CA SER A 42 5.24 -16.66 -2.16
C SER A 42 6.41 -16.11 -1.36
N SER A 43 6.73 -14.81 -1.52
CA SER A 43 7.72 -14.13 -0.68
C SER A 43 7.34 -14.15 0.80
N ILE A 44 6.06 -13.90 1.12
CA ILE A 44 5.58 -13.87 2.50
C ILE A 44 5.78 -15.24 3.16
N VAL A 45 5.37 -16.32 2.48
CA VAL A 45 5.52 -17.70 2.97
C VAL A 45 6.99 -18.01 3.25
N ARG A 46 7.89 -17.67 2.32
CA ARG A 46 9.33 -17.95 2.47
C ARG A 46 9.97 -17.13 3.56
N TRP A 47 9.75 -15.81 3.60
CA TRP A 47 10.44 -14.93 4.55
C TRP A 47 9.96 -15.09 5.99
N LEU A 48 8.71 -15.49 6.18
CA LEU A 48 8.17 -15.82 7.50
C LEU A 48 8.37 -17.30 7.89
N MET A 49 8.99 -18.12 7.02
CA MET A 49 9.16 -19.56 7.21
C MET A 49 7.84 -20.27 7.54
N LEU A 50 6.77 -19.89 6.86
CA LEU A 50 5.45 -20.52 7.03
C LEU A 50 5.44 -21.88 6.35
N ASP A 51 4.55 -22.76 6.82
CA ASP A 51 4.25 -24.00 6.12
C ASP A 51 3.83 -23.72 4.66
N PRO A 52 4.34 -24.44 3.66
CA PRO A 52 3.93 -24.27 2.27
C PRO A 52 2.41 -24.34 2.05
N ALA A 53 1.67 -25.09 2.86
CA ALA A 53 0.21 -25.16 2.85
C ALA A 53 -0.46 -23.83 3.20
N CYS A 54 0.25 -22.87 3.81
CA CYS A 54 -0.23 -21.51 4.04
C CYS A 54 -0.30 -20.67 2.76
N TYR A 55 0.27 -21.13 1.64
CA TYR A 55 0.18 -20.43 0.36
C TYR A 55 -1.28 -20.35 -0.13
N ASP A 56 -2.00 -21.47 -0.26
CA ASP A 56 -3.34 -21.49 -0.86
C ASP A 56 -4.43 -20.71 -0.08
N PRO A 57 -4.42 -20.67 1.26
CA PRO A 57 -5.29 -19.79 2.04
C PRO A 57 -5.04 -18.30 1.79
N MET A 58 -3.81 -17.86 1.54
CA MET A 58 -3.48 -16.44 1.54
C MET A 58 -4.14 -15.65 0.39
N PRO A 59 -4.20 -16.14 -0.87
CA PRO A 59 -5.01 -15.52 -1.92
C PRO A 59 -6.50 -15.48 -1.60
N ARG A 60 -7.03 -16.44 -0.84
CA ARG A 60 -8.44 -16.42 -0.41
C ARG A 60 -8.70 -15.28 0.56
N PHE A 61 -7.77 -15.00 1.48
CA PHE A 61 -7.82 -13.83 2.35
C PHE A 61 -7.90 -12.52 1.53
N PHE A 62 -7.00 -12.31 0.56
CA PHE A 62 -7.03 -11.11 -0.28
C PHE A 62 -8.32 -10.96 -1.09
N ARG A 63 -8.87 -12.06 -1.63
CA ARG A 63 -10.14 -12.04 -2.37
C ARG A 63 -11.35 -11.73 -1.50
N ALA A 64 -11.35 -12.19 -0.26
CA ALA A 64 -12.42 -11.89 0.69
C ALA A 64 -12.35 -10.42 1.13
N TYR A 65 -11.15 -9.95 1.49
CA TYR A 65 -10.96 -8.65 2.11
C TYR A 65 -10.91 -7.48 1.12
N SER A 66 -10.72 -7.73 -0.18
CA SER A 66 -10.80 -6.66 -1.20
C SER A 66 -12.14 -5.92 -1.18
N ARG A 67 -13.21 -6.58 -0.73
CA ARG A 67 -14.56 -6.03 -0.60
C ARG A 67 -14.74 -5.09 0.60
N GLU A 68 -13.89 -5.22 1.61
CA GLU A 68 -13.93 -4.43 2.87
C GLU A 68 -12.78 -3.40 2.94
N SER A 69 -12.09 -3.16 1.81
CA SER A 69 -10.85 -2.37 1.75
C SER A 69 -11.01 -0.90 2.13
N GLU A 70 -12.21 -0.32 1.99
CA GLU A 70 -12.45 1.10 2.30
C GLU A 70 -12.35 1.40 3.80
N GLU A 71 -12.93 0.55 4.64
CA GLU A 71 -12.89 0.74 6.11
C GLU A 71 -11.49 0.53 6.65
N LEU A 72 -10.76 -0.45 6.10
CA LEU A 72 -9.35 -0.64 6.43
C LEU A 72 -8.52 0.59 6.05
N LEU A 73 -8.76 1.17 4.87
CA LEU A 73 -8.05 2.37 4.42
C LEU A 73 -8.37 3.57 5.33
N LYS A 74 -9.65 3.80 5.68
CA LYS A 74 -10.04 4.86 6.62
C LYS A 74 -9.37 4.69 7.97
N HIS A 75 -9.36 3.47 8.51
CA HIS A 75 -8.71 3.18 9.77
C HIS A 75 -7.20 3.42 9.70
N TRP A 76 -6.55 2.93 8.63
CA TRP A 76 -5.14 3.16 8.36
C TRP A 76 -4.80 4.65 8.30
N THR A 77 -5.59 5.47 7.59
CA THR A 77 -5.39 6.90 7.51
C THR A 77 -5.52 7.57 8.89
N ARG A 78 -6.51 7.19 9.70
CA ARG A 78 -6.69 7.73 11.07
C ARG A 78 -5.52 7.36 11.98
N THR A 79 -5.09 6.10 11.96
CA THR A 79 -3.92 5.64 12.72
C THR A 79 -2.65 6.36 12.27
N ALA A 80 -2.45 6.54 10.96
CA ALA A 80 -1.27 7.26 10.45
C ALA A 80 -1.26 8.74 10.89
N VAL A 81 -2.38 9.45 10.77
CA VAL A 81 -2.48 10.87 11.14
C VAL A 81 -2.37 11.06 12.66
N SER A 82 -2.87 10.13 13.47
CA SER A 82 -2.80 10.24 14.93
C SER A 82 -1.43 9.89 15.51
N ARG A 83 -0.71 8.95 14.91
CA ARG A 83 0.58 8.47 15.43
C ARG A 83 1.80 9.20 14.89
N TYR A 84 1.72 9.78 13.70
CA TYR A 84 2.86 10.42 13.06
C TYR A 84 2.69 11.94 12.96
N PRO A 85 3.76 12.72 13.17
CA PRO A 85 3.69 14.17 13.06
C PRO A 85 3.15 14.62 11.70
N LEU A 86 2.13 15.47 11.74
CA LEU A 86 1.51 16.02 10.55
C LEU A 86 2.13 17.38 10.23
N ILE A 87 2.79 17.48 9.09
CA ILE A 87 3.32 18.77 8.65
C ILE A 87 2.19 19.55 7.98
N THR A 88 2.01 20.79 8.41
CA THR A 88 0.98 21.69 7.86
C THR A 88 1.60 22.81 7.03
N PHE A 89 0.95 23.18 5.94
CA PHE A 89 1.22 24.37 5.16
C PHE A 89 -0.03 25.25 5.17
N ASN A 90 0.09 26.51 5.58
CA ASN A 90 -1.04 27.43 5.78
C ASN A 90 -2.18 26.82 6.62
N GLY A 91 -1.84 26.12 7.71
CA GLY A 91 -2.81 25.48 8.61
C GLY A 91 -3.49 24.21 8.05
N ARG A 92 -3.08 23.72 6.88
CA ARG A 92 -3.65 22.51 6.25
C ARG A 92 -2.62 21.38 6.19
N PRO A 93 -3.03 20.11 6.37
CA PRO A 93 -2.14 18.96 6.24
C PRO A 93 -1.48 18.90 4.85
N LEU A 94 -0.16 18.72 4.82
CA LEU A 94 0.57 18.47 3.58
C LEU A 94 0.63 16.96 3.30
N LEU A 95 0.05 16.58 2.17
CA LEU A 95 0.04 15.21 1.67
C LEU A 95 0.92 15.14 0.41
N ILE A 96 1.71 14.07 0.31
CA ILE A 96 2.54 13.79 -0.87
C ILE A 96 1.88 12.65 -1.62
N GLY A 97 1.46 12.91 -2.85
CA GLY A 97 0.94 11.90 -3.76
C GLY A 97 1.97 11.53 -4.80
N ASP A 98 2.06 10.25 -5.14
CA ASP A 98 2.75 9.76 -6.34
C ASP A 98 1.92 8.65 -6.99
N GLY A 99 2.11 8.45 -8.29
CA GLY A 99 1.36 7.48 -9.07
C GLY A 99 2.15 6.97 -10.26
N ILE A 100 2.12 5.66 -10.45
CA ILE A 100 2.76 4.99 -11.58
C ILE A 100 1.73 4.23 -12.41
N LYS A 101 1.85 4.36 -13.74
CA LYS A 101 1.10 3.58 -14.73
C LYS A 101 1.97 2.40 -15.13
N ILE A 102 1.59 1.19 -14.73
CA ILE A 102 2.31 -0.05 -15.04
C ILE A 102 1.62 -0.73 -16.22
N THR A 103 2.33 -0.87 -17.33
CA THR A 103 1.83 -1.57 -18.52
C THR A 103 1.63 -3.06 -18.24
N LYS A 104 0.56 -3.62 -18.81
CA LYS A 104 0.29 -5.05 -18.78
C LYS A 104 -0.16 -5.50 -20.17
N GLU A 105 0.49 -6.55 -20.67
CA GLU A 105 0.18 -7.13 -21.98
C GLU A 105 -1.11 -7.98 -21.95
N SER A 106 -1.56 -8.40 -20.76
CA SER A 106 -2.75 -9.22 -20.63
C SER A 106 -4.03 -8.39 -20.66
N SER A 107 -4.89 -8.70 -21.63
CA SER A 107 -6.20 -8.05 -21.83
C SER A 107 -7.30 -8.54 -20.89
N LYS A 108 -7.12 -9.69 -20.24
CA LYS A 108 -8.13 -10.33 -19.37
C LYS A 108 -7.76 -10.30 -17.88
N THR A 109 -6.74 -9.54 -17.50
CA THR A 109 -6.36 -9.39 -16.09
C THR A 109 -7.33 -8.44 -15.38
N PRO A 110 -7.87 -8.82 -14.20
CA PRO A 110 -8.74 -7.93 -13.42
C PRO A 110 -8.09 -6.57 -13.14
N GLY A 111 -8.89 -5.50 -13.26
CA GLY A 111 -8.47 -4.13 -12.96
C GLY A 111 -7.59 -3.45 -14.02
N VAL A 112 -7.25 -4.12 -15.13
CA VAL A 112 -6.53 -3.50 -16.25
C VAL A 112 -7.44 -2.46 -16.92
N LYS A 113 -6.92 -1.27 -17.12
CA LYS A 113 -7.61 -0.13 -17.74
C LYS A 113 -6.82 0.39 -18.92
N SER A 114 -7.51 1.04 -19.84
CA SER A 114 -6.85 1.93 -20.81
C SER A 114 -6.46 3.20 -20.08
N LEU A 115 -5.17 3.48 -20.00
CA LEU A 115 -4.60 4.63 -19.30
C LEU A 115 -3.95 5.53 -20.34
N ARG A 116 -4.41 6.78 -20.42
CA ARG A 116 -3.78 7.79 -21.25
C ARG A 116 -2.35 8.04 -20.79
N GLN A 117 -1.40 8.15 -21.70
CA GLN A 117 -0.03 8.56 -21.38
C GLN A 117 0.08 10.07 -21.48
N ASP A 118 0.68 10.69 -20.46
CA ASP A 118 0.90 12.14 -20.41
C ASP A 118 2.24 12.52 -21.05
N SER A 119 2.95 11.56 -21.66
CA SER A 119 4.24 11.81 -22.32
C SER A 119 4.05 12.29 -23.76
N GLU A 120 4.61 13.46 -24.09
CA GLU A 120 4.69 14.01 -25.45
C GLU A 120 5.76 13.33 -26.32
N ASN A 121 5.97 12.02 -26.19
CA ASN A 121 6.88 11.30 -27.07
C ASN A 121 6.09 10.73 -28.25
N SER A 122 6.35 11.22 -29.46
CA SER A 122 5.72 10.80 -30.71
C SER A 122 5.90 9.31 -31.03
N GLY A 123 6.89 8.64 -30.44
CA GLY A 123 7.11 7.20 -30.57
C GLY A 123 6.31 6.31 -29.60
N LYS A 124 5.56 6.90 -28.64
CA LYS A 124 4.75 6.17 -27.67
C LYS A 124 3.26 6.31 -27.99
N GLY A 125 2.52 5.21 -27.92
CA GLY A 125 1.08 5.23 -28.14
C GLY A 125 0.35 6.07 -27.08
N GLU A 126 -0.68 6.82 -27.49
CA GLU A 126 -1.42 7.73 -26.60
C GLU A 126 -2.05 7.01 -25.38
N HIS A 127 -2.33 5.72 -25.52
CA HIS A 127 -2.91 4.90 -24.45
C HIS A 127 -2.09 3.63 -24.23
N ILE A 128 -1.96 3.26 -22.96
CA ILE A 128 -1.45 1.96 -22.54
C ILE A 128 -2.51 1.17 -21.79
N LYS A 129 -2.52 -0.14 -21.99
CA LYS A 129 -3.28 -1.05 -21.12
C LYS A 129 -2.43 -1.38 -19.91
N GLY A 130 -2.98 -1.18 -18.73
CA GLY A 130 -2.23 -1.38 -17.50
C GLY A 130 -3.02 -1.11 -16.24
N HIS A 131 -2.29 -1.10 -15.12
CA HIS A 131 -2.80 -0.72 -13.82
C HIS A 131 -2.22 0.64 -13.44
N HIS A 132 -3.04 1.47 -12.80
CA HIS A 132 -2.56 2.70 -12.16
C HIS A 132 -2.44 2.44 -10.66
N PHE A 133 -1.22 2.54 -10.14
CA PHE A 133 -0.93 2.39 -8.72
C PHE A 133 -0.57 3.75 -8.16
N GLY A 134 -1.39 4.25 -7.24
CA GLY A 134 -1.16 5.51 -6.54
C GLY A 134 -0.84 5.27 -5.06
N TYR A 135 -0.03 6.16 -4.50
CA TYR A 135 0.24 6.24 -3.07
C TYR A 135 0.05 7.68 -2.59
N VAL A 136 -0.49 7.84 -1.39
CA VAL A 136 -0.54 9.11 -0.67
C VAL A 136 0.14 8.92 0.68
N GLY A 137 1.13 9.76 0.96
CA GLY A 137 1.88 9.76 2.20
C GLY A 137 1.71 11.07 2.97
N LEU A 138 1.93 11.00 4.28
CA LEU A 138 2.10 12.19 5.12
C LEU A 138 3.49 12.78 4.86
N GLY A 139 3.59 14.10 4.70
CA GLY A 139 4.89 14.76 4.49
C GLY A 139 5.83 14.57 5.69
N GLY A 140 7.07 14.15 5.43
CA GLY A 140 8.13 13.98 6.44
C GLY A 140 9.14 15.14 6.46
N VAL A 141 9.81 15.33 7.61
CA VAL A 141 10.67 16.49 7.92
C VAL A 141 11.85 16.65 6.94
N LEU A 142 12.53 15.55 6.58
CA LEU A 142 13.76 15.57 5.77
C LEU A 142 13.62 16.18 4.36
N LYS A 143 12.45 16.09 3.74
CA LYS A 143 12.23 16.57 2.36
C LYS A 143 11.74 18.04 2.33
N LEU A 144 11.21 18.52 3.44
CA LEU A 144 10.65 19.86 3.56
C LEU A 144 11.70 20.92 3.87
N ASP A 145 12.81 20.59 4.52
CA ASP A 145 13.93 21.53 4.64
C ASP A 145 14.49 21.89 3.25
N LEU A 146 14.53 20.91 2.33
CA LEU A 146 14.89 21.15 0.94
C LEU A 146 13.84 22.01 0.20
N ILE A 147 12.54 21.76 0.40
CA ILE A 147 11.48 22.56 -0.24
C ILE A 147 11.42 23.98 0.34
N ARG A 148 11.60 24.15 1.65
CA ARG A 148 11.69 25.47 2.30
C ARG A 148 12.93 26.25 1.87
N TYR A 149 14.04 25.56 1.64
CA TYR A 149 15.25 26.14 1.06
C TYR A 149 15.07 26.56 -0.40
N LEU A 150 14.23 25.87 -1.17
CA LEU A 150 13.96 26.18 -2.59
C LEU A 150 12.85 27.23 -2.80
N LEU A 151 12.04 27.51 -1.78
CA LEU A 151 10.92 28.47 -1.84
C LEU A 151 11.23 29.80 -1.13
N ASN A 152 12.43 29.95 -0.55
CA ASN A 152 13.00 31.21 -0.03
C ASN A 152 14.21 31.60 -0.87
#